data_AF-A0A940B9Y4-F1
#
_entry.id   AF-A0A940B9Y4-F1
#
_cell.length_a   1.000
_cell.length_b   1.000
_cell.length_c   1.000
_cell.angle_alpha   90.00
_cell.angle_beta   90.00
_cell.angle_gamma   90.00
#
_symmetry.space_group_name_H-M   'P 1'
#
loop_
_entity.id
_entity.type
_entity.pdbx_description
1 polymer ?
#
loop_
_entity_poly.entity_id
_entity_poly.type
_entity_poly.pdbx_seq_one_letter_code
_entity_poly.pdbx_strand_id
1 'polypeptide(L)'
;MKELDLHGISFMRPVREGTSEWYYAMDYDNGDIYEAQEIFEHNGHVDGNRLYLIHYPDAEVIEPLASSSNVAIGEPVFYQNKISFISVDFAKECIRIHSFDCEKKDLQKLDEIPLSLVKNCLNLRLFEHPLTLTRQGNDGTLDLVWPKQRTIKIGERESFFYLEDNKLYFNRWDEDPTYREETVIRDKETGELTEVFPGDIHIMPNGEIWHLY
;
A
#
# COMPACT_ATOMS: atom_id res chain seq x y z
N MET A 1 -26.83 -15.80 7.11
CA MET A 1 -25.81 -14.94 7.72
C MET A 1 -24.56 -15.79 7.89
N LYS A 2 -23.37 -15.26 7.61
CA LYS A 2 -22.09 -15.95 7.84
C LYS A 2 -21.41 -15.30 9.04
N GLU A 3 -20.77 -16.12 9.86
CA GLU A 3 -20.05 -15.69 11.06
C GLU A 3 -18.56 -15.86 10.81
N LEU A 4 -17.78 -14.80 11.03
CA LEU A 4 -16.34 -14.78 10.82
C LEU A 4 -15.67 -14.42 12.15
N ASP A 5 -14.70 -15.21 12.58
CA ASP A 5 -13.86 -14.87 13.73
C ASP A 5 -12.65 -14.07 13.24
N LEU A 6 -12.71 -12.75 13.45
CA LEU A 6 -11.65 -11.81 13.12
C LEU A 6 -11.00 -11.22 14.38
N HIS A 7 -11.13 -11.92 15.52
CA HIS A 7 -10.52 -11.54 16.79
C HIS A 7 -10.81 -10.10 17.24
N GLY A 8 -12.04 -9.61 16.99
CA GLY A 8 -12.50 -8.28 17.39
C GLY A 8 -12.47 -7.22 16.29
N ILE A 9 -11.84 -7.50 15.14
CA ILE A 9 -11.90 -6.61 13.98
C ILE A 9 -13.33 -6.63 13.41
N SER A 10 -13.95 -5.45 13.33
CA SER A 10 -15.37 -5.28 13.01
C SER A 10 -15.65 -4.65 11.63
N PHE A 11 -14.59 -4.42 10.84
CA PHE A 11 -14.69 -3.92 9.49
C PHE A 11 -13.78 -4.72 8.55
N MET A 12 -14.14 -4.76 7.28
CA MET A 12 -13.33 -5.33 6.20
C MET A 12 -13.42 -4.42 4.98
N ARG A 13 -12.41 -4.46 4.13
CA ARG A 13 -12.33 -3.68 2.89
C ARG A 13 -12.07 -4.61 1.72
N PRO A 14 -12.52 -4.29 0.49
CA PRO A 14 -12.07 -5.02 -0.68
C PRO A 14 -10.54 -4.91 -0.79
N VAL A 15 -9.87 -5.98 -1.19
CA VAL A 15 -8.46 -5.89 -1.59
C VAL A 15 -8.39 -5.00 -2.83
N ARG A 16 -7.46 -4.05 -2.84
CA ARG A 16 -7.32 -3.10 -3.95
C ARG A 16 -7.05 -3.83 -5.26
N GLU A 17 -7.74 -3.36 -6.30
CA GLU A 17 -7.62 -3.72 -7.72
C GLU A 17 -7.81 -5.20 -8.09
N GLY A 18 -8.55 -5.45 -9.18
CA GLY A 18 -8.50 -6.74 -9.87
C GLY A 18 -9.27 -7.91 -9.25
N THR A 19 -10.04 -7.71 -8.18
CA THR A 19 -10.92 -8.75 -7.63
C THR A 19 -12.19 -8.22 -6.99
N SER A 20 -13.27 -8.99 -7.15
CA SER A 20 -14.52 -8.82 -6.40
C SER A 20 -14.75 -9.92 -5.36
N GLU A 21 -13.78 -10.84 -5.27
CA GLU A 21 -13.86 -12.05 -4.44
C GLU A 21 -13.01 -11.94 -3.18
N TRP A 22 -12.05 -11.03 -3.12
CA TRP A 22 -11.16 -10.91 -1.96
C TRP A 22 -11.35 -9.61 -1.18
N TYR A 23 -11.47 -9.79 0.12
CA TYR A 23 -11.53 -8.74 1.12
C TYR A 23 -10.38 -8.93 2.12
N TYR A 24 -10.05 -7.88 2.85
CA TYR A 24 -9.12 -7.96 3.95
C TYR A 24 -9.67 -7.25 5.19
N ALA A 25 -9.23 -7.72 6.35
CA ALA A 25 -9.45 -7.10 7.64
C ALA A 25 -8.11 -6.99 8.36
N MET A 26 -7.81 -5.81 8.91
CA MET A 26 -6.59 -5.55 9.66
C MET A 26 -6.94 -4.77 10.92
N ASP A 27 -6.23 -5.03 12.01
CA ASP A 27 -6.26 -4.13 13.15
C ASP A 27 -5.35 -2.92 12.86
N TYR A 28 -5.80 -1.74 13.27
CA TYR A 28 -5.04 -0.48 13.21
C TYR A 28 -4.76 0.02 14.62
N ASP A 29 -4.61 -0.89 15.59
CA ASP A 29 -4.43 -0.53 17.00
C ASP A 29 -3.17 0.33 17.22
N ASN A 30 -2.17 0.20 16.34
CA ASN A 30 -0.97 1.04 16.30
C ASN A 30 -1.00 2.12 15.21
N GLY A 31 -2.10 2.26 14.48
CA GLY A 31 -2.19 3.13 13.32
C GLY A 31 -1.54 2.55 12.05
N ASP A 32 -0.84 3.37 11.27
CA ASP A 32 -0.11 2.94 10.07
C ASP A 32 1.31 2.41 10.37
N ILE A 33 2.05 1.98 9.34
CA ILE A 33 3.41 1.42 9.50
C ILE A 33 4.39 2.47 10.07
N TYR A 34 4.19 3.75 9.75
CA TYR A 34 5.03 4.83 10.25
C TYR A 34 4.76 5.11 11.73
N GLU A 35 3.49 5.12 12.15
CA GLU A 35 3.13 5.21 13.57
C GLU A 35 3.69 4.02 14.35
N ALA A 36 3.63 2.80 13.80
CA ALA A 36 4.28 1.62 14.39
C ALA A 36 5.81 1.77 14.50
N GLN A 37 6.46 2.40 13.51
CA GLN A 37 7.89 2.73 13.58
C GLN A 37 8.18 3.70 14.72
N GLU A 38 7.40 4.78 14.86
CA GLU A 38 7.59 5.78 15.91
C GLU A 38 7.42 5.17 17.31
N ILE A 39 6.43 4.28 17.49
CA ILE A 39 6.22 3.53 18.73
C ILE A 39 7.44 2.65 19.05
N PHE A 40 7.96 1.92 18.06
CA PHE A 40 9.13 1.06 18.25
C PHE A 40 10.38 1.86 18.58
N GLU A 41 10.62 2.98 17.91
CA GLU A 41 11.78 3.86 18.17
C GLU A 41 11.73 4.46 19.57
N HIS A 42 10.53 4.77 20.08
CA HIS A 42 10.35 5.33 21.42
C HIS A 42 10.45 4.26 22.53
N ASN A 43 9.85 3.09 22.33
CA ASN A 43 9.67 2.08 23.38
C ASN A 43 10.62 0.87 23.27
N GLY A 44 11.29 0.68 22.13
CA GLY A 44 12.00 -0.55 21.78
C GLY A 44 11.08 -1.76 21.52
N HIS A 45 9.76 -1.52 21.47
CA HIS A 45 8.72 -2.54 21.31
C HIS A 45 7.47 -1.94 20.66
N VAL A 46 6.87 -2.69 19.73
CA VAL A 46 5.52 -2.46 19.20
C VAL A 46 4.82 -3.81 19.02
N ASP A 47 3.55 -3.90 19.38
CA ASP A 47 2.77 -5.11 19.12
C ASP A 47 2.49 -5.25 17.63
N GLY A 48 2.58 -6.47 17.08
CA GLY A 48 2.35 -6.67 15.66
C GLY A 48 0.86 -6.61 15.31
N ASN A 49 0.52 -5.92 14.23
CA ASN A 49 -0.85 -5.92 13.71
C ASN A 49 -1.17 -7.25 13.00
N ARG A 50 -2.46 -7.55 12.86
CA ARG A 50 -2.97 -8.74 12.17
C ARG A 50 -3.51 -8.39 10.80
N LEU A 51 -3.39 -9.33 9.87
CA LEU A 51 -4.02 -9.29 8.56
C LEU A 51 -4.82 -10.58 8.37
N TYR A 52 -6.10 -10.45 8.04
CA TYR A 52 -6.94 -11.54 7.58
C TYR A 52 -7.33 -11.29 6.12
N LEU A 53 -7.16 -12.31 5.29
CA LEU A 53 -7.72 -12.38 3.94
C LEU A 53 -9.03 -13.13 4.01
N ILE A 54 -10.07 -12.58 3.39
CA ILE A 54 -11.43 -13.09 3.45
C ILE A 54 -11.89 -13.33 2.02
N HIS A 55 -12.25 -14.57 1.72
CA HIS A 55 -12.73 -14.97 0.40
C HIS A 55 -14.26 -14.91 0.33
N TYR A 56 -14.79 -14.28 -0.71
CA TYR A 56 -16.18 -14.27 -1.13
C TYR A 56 -16.33 -15.21 -2.33
N PRO A 57 -17.41 -16.00 -2.43
CA PRO A 57 -18.59 -15.96 -1.57
C PRO A 57 -18.55 -16.86 -0.36
N ASP A 58 -17.55 -17.73 -0.17
CA ASP A 58 -17.56 -18.80 0.84
C ASP A 58 -17.29 -18.33 2.29
N ALA A 59 -16.78 -17.12 2.48
CA ALA A 59 -16.34 -16.55 3.77
C ALA A 59 -15.21 -17.34 4.45
N GLU A 60 -14.34 -17.95 3.65
CA GLU A 60 -13.07 -18.47 4.17
C GLU A 60 -12.23 -17.33 4.72
N VAL A 61 -11.72 -17.50 5.96
CA VAL A 61 -10.84 -16.55 6.64
C VAL A 61 -9.45 -17.16 6.73
N ILE A 62 -8.45 -16.43 6.27
CA ILE A 62 -7.05 -16.86 6.25
C ILE A 62 -6.21 -15.78 6.92
N GLU A 63 -5.42 -16.15 7.92
CA GLU A 63 -4.32 -15.32 8.42
C GLU A 63 -3.06 -15.72 7.64
N PRO A 64 -2.66 -14.98 6.58
CA PRO A 64 -1.58 -15.43 5.70
C PRO A 64 -0.22 -15.39 6.41
N LEU A 65 -0.05 -14.47 7.36
CA LEU A 65 1.16 -14.28 8.14
C LEU A 65 0.77 -14.08 9.60
N ALA A 66 1.28 -14.94 10.49
CA ALA A 66 1.04 -14.80 11.91
C ALA A 66 1.60 -13.47 12.43
N SER A 67 0.81 -12.75 13.24
CA SER A 67 1.28 -11.55 13.94
C SER A 67 2.47 -11.87 14.85
N SER A 68 3.44 -10.96 14.88
CA SER A 68 4.66 -11.04 15.68
C SER A 68 5.02 -9.65 16.22
N SER A 69 5.50 -9.58 17.46
CA SER A 69 6.03 -8.32 18.01
C SER A 69 7.11 -7.72 17.10
N ASN A 70 7.12 -6.39 17.05
CA ASN A 70 8.02 -5.56 16.24
C ASN A 70 7.87 -5.73 14.72
N VAL A 71 6.78 -6.36 14.27
CA VAL A 71 6.46 -6.53 12.86
C VAL A 71 5.17 -5.80 12.52
N ALA A 72 5.23 -4.82 11.64
CA ALA A 72 4.07 -4.14 11.08
C ALA A 72 3.77 -4.65 9.66
N ILE A 73 2.52 -5.03 9.38
CA ILE A 73 2.02 -5.51 8.10
C ILE A 73 1.29 -4.35 7.40
N GLY A 74 1.59 -4.15 6.12
CA GLY A 74 0.94 -3.16 5.27
C GLY A 74 -0.32 -3.66 4.57
N GLU A 75 -1.08 -2.72 4.01
CA GLU A 75 -2.30 -3.05 3.27
C GLU A 75 -1.99 -3.95 2.06
N PRO A 76 -2.84 -4.96 1.79
CA PRO A 76 -2.67 -5.84 0.64
C PRO A 76 -3.18 -5.24 -0.66
N VAL A 77 -2.55 -5.65 -1.76
CA VAL A 77 -2.96 -5.36 -3.15
C VAL A 77 -3.13 -6.67 -3.91
N PHE A 78 -4.03 -6.71 -4.88
CA PHE A 78 -4.25 -7.88 -5.71
C PHE A 78 -3.65 -7.66 -7.10
N TYR A 79 -2.88 -8.65 -7.56
CA TYR A 79 -2.21 -8.60 -8.85
C TYR A 79 -1.97 -10.02 -9.36
N GLN A 80 -2.43 -10.31 -10.59
CA GLN A 80 -2.23 -11.60 -11.27
C GLN A 80 -2.64 -12.84 -10.44
N ASN A 81 -3.87 -12.83 -9.89
CA ASN A 81 -4.42 -13.91 -9.05
C ASN A 81 -3.65 -14.17 -7.73
N LYS A 82 -2.91 -13.16 -7.27
CA LYS A 82 -2.19 -13.19 -6.00
C LYS A 82 -2.49 -11.95 -5.18
N ILE A 83 -2.51 -12.13 -3.87
CA ILE A 83 -2.59 -11.03 -2.93
C ILE A 83 -1.18 -10.77 -2.40
N SER A 84 -0.66 -9.57 -2.61
CA SER A 84 0.68 -9.19 -2.18
C SER A 84 0.62 -8.08 -1.15
N PHE A 85 1.53 -8.12 -0.18
CA PHE A 85 1.60 -7.14 0.91
C PHE A 85 3.03 -7.09 1.45
N ILE A 86 3.32 -6.07 2.25
CA ILE A 86 4.61 -5.94 2.93
C ILE A 86 4.49 -6.24 4.42
N SER A 87 5.61 -6.66 5.01
CA SER A 87 5.81 -6.61 6.46
C SER A 87 7.14 -5.92 6.77
N VAL A 88 7.15 -4.97 7.70
CA VAL A 88 8.34 -4.31 8.22
C VAL A 88 8.67 -4.90 9.58
N ASP A 89 9.85 -5.50 9.71
CA ASP A 89 10.38 -6.04 10.96
C ASP A 89 11.42 -5.06 11.49
N PHE A 90 11.01 -4.25 12.48
CA PHE A 90 11.83 -3.17 13.01
C PHE A 90 13.03 -3.70 13.81
N ALA A 91 12.85 -4.81 14.51
CA ALA A 91 13.93 -5.45 15.27
C ALA A 91 15.01 -6.07 14.36
N LYS A 92 14.63 -6.57 13.18
CA LYS A 92 15.56 -7.08 12.16
C LYS A 92 15.93 -6.06 11.08
N GLU A 93 15.43 -4.84 11.18
CA GLU A 93 15.67 -3.74 10.24
C GLU A 93 15.45 -4.14 8.76
N CYS A 94 14.33 -4.80 8.46
CA CYS A 94 14.04 -5.25 7.09
C CYS A 94 12.57 -5.12 6.70
N ILE A 95 12.34 -4.92 5.41
CA ILE A 95 11.04 -4.93 4.75
C ILE A 95 10.95 -6.22 3.93
N ARG A 96 9.90 -7.00 4.11
CA ARG A 96 9.64 -8.22 3.33
C ARG A 96 8.44 -8.00 2.44
N ILE A 97 8.55 -8.42 1.18
CA ILE A 97 7.44 -8.43 0.23
C ILE A 97 6.93 -9.86 0.15
N HIS A 98 5.65 -10.05 0.42
CA HIS A 98 4.99 -11.35 0.38
C HIS A 98 3.99 -11.42 -0.77
N SER A 99 3.73 -12.64 -1.22
CA SER A 99 2.72 -12.94 -2.23
C SER A 99 1.99 -14.22 -1.83
N PHE A 100 0.69 -14.09 -1.65
CA PHE A 100 -0.24 -15.17 -1.32
C PHE A 100 -0.92 -15.65 -2.59
N ASP A 101 -0.75 -16.93 -2.93
CA ASP A 101 -1.42 -17.58 -4.06
C ASP A 101 -2.86 -17.92 -3.66
N CYS A 102 -3.83 -17.32 -4.35
CA CYS A 102 -5.25 -17.43 -3.99
C CYS A 102 -5.81 -18.85 -4.20
N GLU A 103 -5.22 -19.65 -5.10
CA GLU A 103 -5.67 -21.01 -5.40
C GLU A 103 -5.02 -22.04 -4.48
N LYS A 104 -3.70 -21.95 -4.32
CA LYS A 104 -2.92 -22.89 -3.50
C LYS A 104 -2.99 -22.58 -2.01
N LYS A 105 -3.40 -21.35 -1.67
CA LYS A 105 -3.45 -20.83 -0.30
C LYS A 105 -2.07 -20.88 0.38
N ASP A 106 -1.00 -20.64 -0.38
CA ASP A 106 0.37 -20.60 0.11
C ASP A 106 0.95 -19.18 0.09
N LEU A 107 1.66 -18.82 1.16
CA LEU A 107 2.40 -17.57 1.26
C LEU A 107 3.85 -17.78 0.80
N GLN A 108 4.32 -16.91 -0.10
CA GLN A 108 5.70 -16.88 -0.56
C GLN A 108 6.33 -15.52 -0.26
N LYS A 109 7.61 -15.52 0.15
CA LYS A 109 8.40 -14.30 0.22
C LYS A 109 8.99 -14.00 -1.16
N LEU A 110 8.62 -12.87 -1.75
CA LEU A 110 9.14 -12.41 -3.05
C LEU A 110 10.52 -11.78 -2.89
N ASP A 111 10.70 -10.93 -1.88
CA ASP A 111 11.96 -10.25 -1.62
C ASP A 111 12.10 -9.83 -0.15
N GLU A 112 13.32 -9.47 0.24
CA GLU A 112 13.66 -8.89 1.53
C GLU A 112 14.67 -7.76 1.34
N ILE A 113 14.28 -6.57 1.79
CA ILE A 113 14.98 -5.32 1.54
C ILE A 113 15.43 -4.74 2.88
N PRO A 114 16.66 -4.22 3.01
CA PRO A 114 17.07 -3.50 4.21
C PRO A 114 16.16 -2.29 4.47
N LEU A 115 15.71 -2.10 5.71
CA LEU A 115 14.90 -0.95 6.11
C LEU A 115 15.65 0.37 5.89
N SER A 116 16.98 0.34 5.95
CA SER A 116 17.86 1.48 5.68
C SER A 116 17.82 2.01 4.24
N LEU A 117 17.17 1.31 3.29
CA LEU A 117 16.95 1.84 1.94
C LEU A 117 15.87 2.93 1.89
N VAL A 118 15.04 3.05 2.93
CA VAL A 118 14.08 4.14 3.09
C VAL A 118 14.46 4.98 4.31
N LYS A 119 14.16 6.27 4.26
CA LYS A 119 14.43 7.19 5.37
C LYS A 119 13.58 6.88 6.61
N ASN A 120 12.34 6.48 6.37
CA ASN A 120 11.34 6.05 7.35
C ASN A 120 10.18 5.37 6.60
N CYS A 121 9.18 4.88 7.34
CA CYS A 121 8.03 4.17 6.81
C CYS A 121 6.85 5.09 6.42
N LEU A 122 7.04 6.41 6.37
CA LEU A 122 5.98 7.36 6.05
C LEU A 122 5.44 7.10 4.63
N ASN A 123 4.14 6.80 4.53
CA ASN A 123 3.49 6.37 3.29
C ASN A 123 4.23 5.23 2.56
N LEU A 124 4.85 4.30 3.30
CA LEU A 124 5.48 3.11 2.72
C LEU A 124 4.38 2.12 2.29
N ARG A 125 4.18 1.96 0.98
CA ARG A 125 3.06 1.19 0.43
C ARG A 125 3.47 0.42 -0.82
N LEU A 126 2.88 -0.76 -0.97
CA LEU A 126 2.97 -1.58 -2.18
C LEU A 126 1.83 -1.19 -3.13
N PHE A 127 2.15 -1.01 -4.40
CA PHE A 127 1.19 -0.74 -5.48
C PHE A 127 1.29 -1.82 -6.54
N GLU A 128 0.16 -2.15 -7.15
CA GLU A 128 -0.01 -3.05 -8.29
C GLU A 128 0.37 -2.41 -9.64
N HIS A 129 0.35 -3.19 -10.74
CA HIS A 129 0.49 -2.72 -12.12
C HIS A 129 1.79 -1.96 -12.53
N PRO A 130 3.00 -2.58 -12.42
CA PRO A 130 3.32 -3.84 -11.74
C PRO A 130 3.63 -3.61 -10.26
N LEU A 131 3.72 -4.70 -9.48
CA LEU A 131 4.12 -4.65 -8.07
C LEU A 131 5.34 -3.74 -7.85
N THR A 132 5.14 -2.64 -7.14
CA THR A 132 6.15 -1.62 -6.88
C THR A 132 6.02 -1.17 -5.42
N LEU A 133 7.08 -1.34 -4.63
CA LEU A 133 7.14 -0.77 -3.28
C LEU A 133 7.57 0.68 -3.39
N THR A 134 6.81 1.57 -2.76
CA THR A 134 7.08 3.00 -2.77
C THR A 134 7.05 3.57 -1.36
N ARG A 135 7.71 4.72 -1.18
CA ARG A 135 7.65 5.53 0.03
C ARG A 135 7.51 6.98 -0.38
N GLN A 136 6.50 7.68 0.15
CA GLN A 136 6.37 9.12 -0.07
C GLN A 136 6.54 9.88 1.24
N GLY A 137 7.60 10.68 1.33
CA GLY A 137 7.84 11.52 2.50
C GLY A 137 7.31 12.93 2.38
N ASN A 138 7.41 13.65 3.51
CA ASN A 138 7.19 15.09 3.57
C ASN A 138 8.39 15.91 3.05
N ASP A 139 9.40 15.25 2.46
CA ASP A 139 10.58 15.86 1.85
C ASP A 139 10.44 16.15 0.35
N GLY A 140 9.21 16.09 -0.18
CA GLY A 140 8.92 16.41 -1.58
C GLY A 140 9.46 15.36 -2.55
N THR A 141 9.56 14.10 -2.10
CA THR A 141 10.02 12.99 -2.91
C THR A 141 9.10 11.78 -2.84
N LEU A 142 9.01 11.08 -3.98
CA LEU A 142 8.52 9.71 -4.07
C LEU A 142 9.71 8.79 -4.31
N ASP A 143 9.95 7.87 -3.39
CA ASP A 143 10.95 6.82 -3.52
C ASP A 143 10.28 5.57 -4.10
N LEU A 144 10.71 5.15 -5.28
CA LEU A 144 10.50 3.79 -5.79
C LEU A 144 11.57 2.92 -5.14
N VAL A 145 11.17 2.03 -4.24
CA VAL A 145 12.09 1.22 -3.40
C VAL A 145 12.39 -0.11 -4.07
N TRP A 146 11.38 -0.73 -4.67
CA TRP A 146 11.47 -2.06 -5.31
C TRP A 146 10.47 -2.15 -6.48
N PRO A 147 10.76 -2.88 -7.57
CA PRO A 147 11.94 -3.72 -7.81
C PRO A 147 13.19 -2.96 -8.26
N LYS A 148 13.03 -1.69 -8.64
CA LYS A 148 14.13 -0.84 -9.12
C LYS A 148 14.14 0.45 -8.32
N GLN A 149 15.26 0.70 -7.64
CA GLN A 149 15.39 1.86 -6.77
C GLN A 149 15.51 3.16 -7.59
N ARG A 150 14.71 4.16 -7.22
CA ARG A 150 14.75 5.50 -7.80
C ARG A 150 14.06 6.49 -6.87
N THR A 151 14.54 7.73 -6.84
CA THR A 151 13.87 8.83 -6.15
C THR A 151 13.42 9.86 -7.17
N ILE A 152 12.16 10.27 -7.08
CA ILE A 152 11.52 11.26 -7.96
C ILE A 152 11.17 12.47 -7.11
N LYS A 153 11.53 13.66 -7.58
CA LYS A 153 11.06 14.91 -6.97
C LYS A 153 9.62 15.18 -7.40
N ILE A 154 8.76 15.49 -6.44
CA ILE A 154 7.36 15.80 -6.67
C ILE A 154 7.08 17.26 -6.32
N GLY A 155 5.97 17.77 -6.83
CA GLY A 155 5.51 19.13 -6.54
C GLY A 155 5.01 19.29 -5.11
N GLU A 156 4.85 20.54 -4.68
CA GLU A 156 4.17 20.83 -3.41
C GLU A 156 2.74 20.29 -3.45
N ARG A 157 2.30 19.73 -2.32
CA ARG A 157 0.93 19.18 -2.14
C ARG A 157 0.57 18.05 -3.11
N GLU A 158 1.54 17.46 -3.82
CA GLU A 158 1.32 16.24 -4.60
C GLU A 158 1.26 15.02 -3.68
N SER A 159 0.25 14.18 -3.84
CA SER A 159 0.05 12.92 -3.12
C SER A 159 -0.05 11.77 -4.12
N PHE A 160 0.89 10.85 -4.08
CA PHE A 160 0.93 9.67 -4.94
C PHE A 160 -0.18 8.71 -4.53
N PHE A 161 -0.97 8.25 -5.50
CA PHE A 161 -2.09 7.35 -5.20
C PHE A 161 -2.29 6.21 -6.19
N TYR A 162 -1.66 6.24 -7.36
CA TYR A 162 -1.83 5.19 -8.37
C TYR A 162 -0.65 5.11 -9.35
N LEU A 163 -0.39 3.91 -9.86
CA LEU A 163 0.62 3.60 -10.86
C LEU A 163 -0.01 2.70 -11.92
N GLU A 164 0.26 2.99 -13.18
CA GLU A 164 -0.04 2.09 -14.28
C GLU A 164 1.15 2.09 -15.25
N ASP A 165 1.80 0.93 -15.39
CA ASP A 165 2.98 0.72 -16.24
C ASP A 165 4.11 1.73 -15.96
N ASN A 166 4.23 2.75 -16.82
CA ASN A 166 5.25 3.80 -16.76
C ASN A 166 4.70 5.15 -16.30
N LYS A 167 3.45 5.21 -15.83
CA LYS A 167 2.79 6.43 -15.36
C LYS A 167 2.61 6.40 -13.86
N LEU A 168 3.02 7.47 -13.22
CA LEU A 168 2.77 7.74 -11.80
C LEU A 168 1.70 8.82 -11.70
N TYR A 169 0.61 8.54 -10.99
CA TYR A 169 -0.51 9.45 -10.79
C TYR A 169 -0.47 10.04 -9.39
N PHE A 170 -0.61 11.35 -9.33
CA PHE A 170 -0.61 12.14 -8.11
C PHE A 170 -1.85 13.03 -8.09
N ASN A 171 -2.42 13.21 -6.91
CA ASN A 171 -3.43 14.23 -6.65
C ASN A 171 -2.69 15.46 -6.15
N ARG A 172 -3.01 16.64 -6.68
CA ARG A 172 -2.51 17.91 -6.17
C ARG A 172 -3.69 18.80 -5.80
N TRP A 173 -3.72 19.25 -4.57
CA TRP A 173 -4.74 20.18 -4.11
C TRP A 173 -4.17 21.60 -4.02
N ASP A 174 -5.01 22.58 -4.35
CA ASP A 174 -4.72 23.98 -4.11
C ASP A 174 -5.95 24.72 -3.58
N GLU A 175 -5.70 25.68 -2.69
CA GLU A 175 -6.71 26.47 -2.01
C GLU A 175 -6.32 27.95 -2.08
N ASP A 176 -6.58 28.55 -3.24
CA ASP A 176 -6.48 30.00 -3.45
C ASP A 176 -7.28 30.41 -4.69
N PRO A 177 -8.41 31.15 -4.57
CA PRO A 177 -9.19 31.45 -3.36
C PRO A 177 -10.15 30.33 -2.94
N THR A 178 -10.27 29.25 -3.74
CA THR A 178 -11.18 28.12 -3.50
C THR A 178 -10.44 26.81 -3.71
N TYR A 179 -10.82 25.79 -2.92
CA TYR A 179 -10.31 24.43 -3.06
C TYR A 179 -10.53 23.88 -4.48
N ARG A 180 -9.48 23.30 -5.05
CA ARG A 180 -9.51 22.54 -6.29
C ARG A 180 -8.49 21.40 -6.22
N GLU A 181 -8.80 20.32 -6.93
CA GLU A 181 -7.87 19.22 -7.14
C GLU A 181 -7.51 19.13 -8.62
N GLU A 182 -6.31 18.62 -8.88
CA GLU A 182 -5.85 18.25 -10.21
C GLU A 182 -5.07 16.95 -10.15
N THR A 183 -5.22 16.14 -11.20
CA THR A 183 -4.43 14.94 -11.41
C THR A 183 -3.16 15.33 -12.14
N VAL A 184 -2.04 14.94 -11.55
CA VAL A 184 -0.69 15.13 -12.10
C VAL A 184 -0.14 13.77 -12.49
N ILE A 185 0.31 13.64 -13.74
CA ILE A 185 0.93 12.41 -14.24
C ILE A 185 2.41 12.67 -14.49
N ARG A 186 3.26 11.76 -14.02
CA ARG A 186 4.70 11.75 -14.28
C ARG A 186 5.14 10.45 -14.92
N ASP A 187 6.19 10.53 -15.72
CA ASP A 187 6.89 9.35 -16.21
C ASP A 187 7.63 8.65 -15.06
N LYS A 188 7.43 7.35 -14.88
CA LYS A 188 8.05 6.56 -13.81
C LYS A 188 9.57 6.49 -13.95
N GLU A 189 10.06 6.48 -15.19
CA GLU A 189 11.49 6.42 -15.44
C GLU A 189 12.11 7.81 -15.27
N THR A 190 11.66 8.83 -15.99
CA THR A 190 12.34 10.13 -15.92
C THR A 190 11.95 10.97 -14.71
N GLY A 191 10.78 10.72 -14.11
CA GLY A 191 10.15 11.56 -13.09
C GLY A 191 9.59 12.87 -13.65
N GLU A 192 9.65 13.06 -14.97
CA GLU A 192 9.20 14.28 -15.64
C GLU A 192 7.68 14.35 -15.66
N LEU A 193 7.16 15.57 -15.48
CA LEU A 193 5.75 15.89 -15.62
C LEU A 193 5.32 15.64 -17.07
N THR A 194 4.35 14.75 -17.29
CA THR A 194 3.84 14.44 -18.62
C THR A 194 2.47 15.08 -18.87
N GLU A 195 1.62 15.14 -17.85
CA GLU A 195 0.25 15.63 -17.98
C GLU A 195 -0.25 16.24 -16.67
N VAL A 196 -1.11 17.24 -16.78
CA VAL A 196 -1.87 17.81 -15.66
C VAL A 196 -3.26 18.13 -16.16
N PHE A 197 -4.28 17.65 -15.45
CA PHE A 197 -5.66 18.00 -15.73
C PHE A 197 -6.46 18.17 -14.44
N PRO A 198 -7.48 19.05 -14.43
CA PRO A 198 -8.30 19.31 -13.25
C PRO A 198 -9.14 18.10 -12.86
N GLY A 199 -9.47 17.98 -11.57
CA GLY A 199 -10.21 16.85 -11.02
C GLY A 199 -9.32 15.67 -10.63
N ASP A 200 -9.94 14.57 -10.24
CA ASP A 200 -9.26 13.33 -9.81
C ASP A 200 -9.67 12.14 -10.69
N ILE A 201 -8.99 11.01 -10.55
CA ILE A 201 -9.40 9.75 -11.18
C ILE A 201 -9.84 8.74 -10.13
N HIS A 202 -10.78 7.89 -10.53
CA HIS A 202 -11.20 6.73 -9.77
C HIS A 202 -10.91 5.46 -10.55
N ILE A 203 -10.27 4.49 -9.91
CA ILE A 203 -9.99 3.18 -10.51
C ILE A 203 -11.12 2.23 -10.12
N MET A 204 -11.83 1.74 -11.13
CA MET A 204 -12.94 0.81 -10.96
C MET A 204 -12.42 -0.62 -10.76
N PRO A 205 -13.20 -1.54 -10.12
CA PRO A 205 -12.75 -2.92 -9.89
C PRO A 205 -12.33 -3.72 -11.13
N ASN A 206 -12.79 -3.32 -12.33
CA ASN A 206 -12.42 -3.89 -13.62
C ASN A 206 -11.18 -3.24 -14.26
N GLY A 207 -10.53 -2.29 -13.58
CA GLY A 207 -9.38 -1.52 -14.06
C GLY A 207 -9.73 -0.30 -14.90
N GLU A 208 -11.01 0.03 -15.10
CA GLU A 208 -11.38 1.25 -15.82
C GLU A 208 -11.03 2.49 -14.99
N ILE A 209 -10.43 3.49 -15.65
CA ILE A 209 -10.12 4.79 -15.04
C ILE A 209 -11.24 5.76 -15.37
N TRP A 210 -11.93 6.26 -14.34
CA TRP A 210 -13.00 7.25 -14.46
C TRP A 210 -12.48 8.62 -14.02
N HIS A 211 -12.60 9.62 -14.89
CA HIS A 211 -12.24 11.00 -14.56
C HIS A 211 -13.41 11.70 -13.85
N LEU A 212 -13.12 12.27 -12.69
CA LEU A 212 -14.02 13.06 -11.86
C LEU A 212 -13.65 14.54 -12.02
N TYR A 213 -14.46 15.31 -12.73
CA TYR A 213 -14.23 16.73 -13.05
C TYR A 213 -15.30 17.64 -12.47
#